data_AF-A0A653LRD1-F1
#
_entry.id   AF-A0A653LRD1-F1
#
_cell.length_a   1.000
_cell.length_b   1.000
_cell.length_c   1.000
_cell.angle_alpha   90.00
_cell.angle_beta   90.00
_cell.angle_gamma   90.00
#
_symmetry.space_group_name_H-M   'P 1'
#
loop_
_entity.id
_entity.type
_entity.pdbx_description
1 polymer ?
#
loop_
_entity_poly.entity_id
_entity_poly.type
_entity_poly.pdbx_seq_one_letter_code
_entity_poly.pdbx_strand_id
1 'polypeptide(L)'
;MFTEADNITDEEIFSTVQRLTDAGRPVSPVTVWSELRRGSIVSIAAALQRWRDAQQPAMPAAQFSADMPQEFADALMSAAHRMRKASWDEAQSAIAQRADILGQRLQTALTERDEALAVYQQTEGDAANSRRQLEELMHALRASEEAVARLQNQQNAANERAEAAESRAGELAQRVSAQDAELSTARLSLDEERKAREALSAELAGKNEDIARIARERDEARQQHAAASQEAERLSQEAGTAAARAESATAQAGESAARIAALEAELDAARTALASERESGAARATEASARDEALHHATRELDEARARIDESQARMSALESELAAQRETSAAASGAQEALQHATRELDEARARIEESQHRIAALESEVATHRDTSAAYSAEASTAQEALQQARRELDEARAQINEGHARIAALESELTTQREANAAQSAQTSTAQEALQQATRELEEARERIDAITQEKNVAQGELARVSQEAAAALARADEAQQHAAALTQQLAEREKSESAIRDELRDHKIALQTAGAAKEEEIAALQRRISAQAQTHSKAYDELRGNAEQWVTYARDLKQRLDVANEKILFIDARSTGEVALLRRLSTELERLKPDHELVFREAQQKVIGEKIAQQLAQKGYRYDPATAVMSKIEG
;
A
#
# COMPACT_ATOMS: atom_id res chain seq x y z
N MET A 1 70.68 74.79 2.29
CA MET A 1 71.94 75.31 1.71
C MET A 1 72.03 76.78 2.06
N PHE A 2 73.22 77.29 2.39
CA PHE A 2 73.47 78.72 2.58
C PHE A 2 74.77 79.10 1.85
N THR A 3 74.76 80.29 1.25
CA THR A 3 75.93 81.08 0.81
C THR A 3 77.02 80.36 0.01
N GLU A 4 76.92 80.43 -1.32
CA GLU A 4 78.00 81.15 -2.02
C GLU A 4 77.82 82.64 -1.70
N ALA A 5 78.89 83.30 -1.29
CA ALA A 5 78.87 84.72 -0.98
C ALA A 5 79.06 85.52 -2.28
N ASP A 6 77.96 86.05 -2.80
CA ASP A 6 77.93 86.96 -3.95
C ASP A 6 78.58 88.29 -3.52
N ASN A 7 79.91 88.34 -3.61
CA ASN A 7 80.77 89.38 -3.05
C ASN A 7 80.73 90.68 -3.88
N ILE A 8 79.59 91.37 -3.82
CA ILE A 8 79.47 92.75 -4.32
C ILE A 8 80.54 93.64 -3.67
N THR A 9 81.21 94.43 -4.49
CA THR A 9 82.20 95.42 -4.06
C THR A 9 81.56 96.74 -3.64
N ASP A 10 82.25 97.48 -2.77
CA ASP A 10 81.85 98.84 -2.40
C ASP A 10 81.73 99.76 -3.63
N GLU A 11 82.58 99.59 -4.65
CA GLU A 11 82.61 100.44 -5.85
C GLU A 11 81.37 100.25 -6.76
N GLU A 12 80.88 99.01 -6.91
CA GLU A 12 79.61 98.71 -7.58
C GLU A 12 78.41 99.31 -6.84
N ILE A 13 78.44 99.29 -5.50
CA ILE A 13 77.45 99.93 -4.65
C ILE A 13 77.53 101.45 -4.82
N PHE A 14 78.71 102.04 -4.72
CA PHE A 14 78.91 103.50 -4.76
C PHE A 14 78.51 104.07 -6.13
N SER A 15 78.84 103.39 -7.23
CA SER A 15 78.41 103.80 -8.58
C SER A 15 76.89 103.69 -8.79
N THR A 16 76.23 102.71 -8.16
CA THR A 16 74.76 102.58 -8.19
C THR A 16 74.08 103.62 -7.30
N VAL A 17 74.68 103.93 -6.15
CA VAL A 17 74.25 104.98 -5.24
C VAL A 17 74.38 106.37 -5.87
N GLN A 18 75.49 106.64 -6.56
CA GLN A 18 75.69 107.87 -7.30
C GLN A 18 74.61 108.01 -8.39
N ARG A 19 74.40 106.97 -9.21
CA ARG A 19 73.36 106.93 -10.24
C ARG A 19 71.94 107.16 -9.70
N LEU A 20 71.62 106.62 -8.52
CA LEU A 20 70.34 106.89 -7.84
C LEU A 20 70.24 108.34 -7.33
N THR A 21 71.34 108.89 -6.81
CA THR A 21 71.43 110.27 -6.32
C THR A 21 71.27 111.27 -7.46
N ASP A 22 71.99 111.07 -8.57
CA ASP A 22 71.92 111.90 -9.79
C ASP A 22 70.52 111.85 -10.42
N ALA A 23 69.83 110.71 -10.32
CA ALA A 23 68.44 110.53 -10.74
C ALA A 23 67.40 111.05 -9.74
N GLY A 24 67.81 111.65 -8.61
CA GLY A 24 66.92 112.16 -7.57
C GLY A 24 66.11 111.08 -6.82
N ARG A 25 66.51 109.81 -6.90
CA ARG A 25 65.82 108.67 -6.28
C ARG A 25 66.31 108.42 -4.85
N PRO A 26 65.44 107.97 -3.93
CA PRO A 26 65.81 107.77 -2.52
C PRO A 26 66.80 106.60 -2.36
N VAL A 27 68.02 106.92 -1.93
CA VAL A 27 69.07 105.95 -1.64
C VAL A 27 68.80 105.30 -0.27
N SER A 28 68.37 104.05 -0.28
CA SER A 28 68.27 103.18 0.90
C SER A 28 68.91 101.81 0.61
N PRO A 29 69.24 100.99 1.64
CA PRO A 29 69.75 99.64 1.42
C PRO A 29 68.80 98.77 0.59
N VAL A 30 67.48 98.94 0.75
CA VAL A 30 66.46 98.23 -0.02
C VAL A 30 66.40 98.75 -1.46
N THR A 31 66.51 100.06 -1.70
CA THR A 31 66.53 100.61 -3.07
C THR A 31 67.75 100.10 -3.82
N VAL A 32 68.94 100.17 -3.22
CA VAL A 32 70.20 99.72 -3.84
C VAL A 32 70.20 98.21 -4.09
N TRP A 33 69.72 97.41 -3.13
CA TRP A 33 69.53 95.97 -3.34
C TRP A 33 68.48 95.67 -4.42
N SER A 34 67.45 96.50 -4.60
CA SER A 34 66.46 96.31 -5.67
C SER A 34 66.98 96.62 -7.09
N GLU A 35 68.01 97.45 -7.21
CA GLU A 35 68.70 97.74 -8.47
C GLU A 35 69.77 96.69 -8.78
N LEU A 36 70.57 96.28 -7.78
CA LEU A 36 71.66 95.29 -7.95
C LEU A 36 71.16 93.83 -7.95
N ARG A 37 70.08 93.55 -7.23
CA ARG A 37 69.43 92.23 -7.02
C ARG A 37 70.37 91.09 -6.59
N ARG A 38 71.51 91.44 -6.00
CA ARG A 38 72.58 90.56 -5.55
C ARG A 38 73.18 91.07 -4.24
N GLY A 39 74.03 90.27 -3.62
CA GLY A 39 74.66 90.58 -2.33
C GLY A 39 73.68 90.63 -1.14
N SER A 40 74.23 90.78 0.06
CA SER A 40 73.44 90.93 1.30
C SER A 40 73.03 92.38 1.52
N ILE A 41 71.76 92.60 1.92
CA ILE A 41 71.25 93.90 2.34
C ILE A 41 72.09 94.48 3.49
N VAL A 42 72.66 93.64 4.37
CA VAL A 42 73.55 94.07 5.47
C VAL A 42 74.88 94.59 4.94
N SER A 43 75.49 93.91 3.96
CA SER A 43 76.72 94.37 3.30
C SER A 43 76.48 95.69 2.54
N ILE A 44 75.35 95.79 1.85
CA ILE A 44 74.92 97.01 1.15
C ILE A 44 74.69 98.17 2.13
N ALA A 45 74.08 97.93 3.29
CA ALA A 45 73.93 98.94 4.33
C ALA A 45 75.28 99.40 4.91
N ALA A 46 76.23 98.49 5.11
CA ALA A 46 77.56 98.81 5.61
C ALA A 46 78.40 99.62 4.59
N ALA A 47 78.31 99.28 3.30
CA ALA A 47 78.92 100.05 2.22
C ALA A 47 78.26 101.43 2.06
N LEU A 48 76.92 101.50 2.09
CA LEU A 48 76.17 102.76 2.10
C LEU A 48 76.59 103.70 3.24
N GLN A 49 76.88 103.15 4.41
CA GLN A 49 77.40 103.93 5.53
C GLN A 49 78.80 104.47 5.22
N ARG A 50 79.73 103.62 4.72
CA ARG A 50 81.07 104.08 4.29
C ARG A 50 81.03 105.15 3.19
N TRP A 51 80.13 105.03 2.22
CA TRP A 51 79.90 106.06 1.20
C TRP A 51 79.42 107.37 1.83
N ARG A 52 78.43 107.30 2.73
CA ARG A 52 77.86 108.47 3.42
C ARG A 52 78.89 109.17 4.32
N ASP A 53 79.77 108.40 4.97
CA ASP A 53 80.85 108.94 5.79
C ASP A 53 81.97 109.57 4.95
N ALA A 54 82.31 108.97 3.80
CA ALA A 54 83.22 109.57 2.82
C ALA A 54 82.65 110.83 2.14
N GLN A 55 81.31 110.91 2.02
CA GLN A 55 80.58 112.06 1.49
C GLN A 55 80.27 113.15 2.54
N GLN A 56 80.80 113.05 3.77
CA GLN A 56 80.64 114.14 4.74
C GLN A 56 81.34 115.39 4.21
N PRO A 57 80.61 116.50 3.94
CA PRO A 57 81.23 117.67 3.34
C PRO A 57 82.21 118.29 4.33
N ALA A 58 83.47 118.42 3.91
CA ALA A 58 84.43 119.32 4.54
C ALA A 58 83.77 120.70 4.67
N MET A 59 83.95 121.34 5.83
CA MET A 59 83.22 122.55 6.20
C MET A 59 83.24 123.59 5.07
N PRO A 60 82.08 124.18 4.68
CA PRO A 60 82.12 125.43 3.94
C PRO A 60 82.87 126.43 4.83
N ALA A 61 84.04 126.88 4.37
CA ALA A 61 84.89 127.75 5.16
C ALA A 61 84.12 129.02 5.51
N ALA A 62 83.89 129.25 6.80
CA ALA A 62 83.14 130.40 7.27
C ALA A 62 83.93 131.67 6.91
N GLN A 63 83.40 132.46 5.97
CA GLN A 63 84.03 133.68 5.47
C GLN A 63 83.89 134.81 6.49
N PHE A 64 84.68 134.73 7.57
CA PHE A 64 84.85 135.83 8.50
C PHE A 64 85.66 136.95 7.83
N SER A 65 85.24 138.20 8.04
CA SER A 65 85.92 139.38 7.49
C SER A 65 87.34 139.53 8.08
N ALA A 66 88.29 139.93 7.25
CA ALA A 66 89.73 139.87 7.57
C ALA A 66 90.20 140.80 8.71
N ASP A 67 89.38 141.75 9.18
CA ASP A 67 89.67 142.64 10.32
C ASP A 67 89.30 142.04 11.71
N MET A 68 88.86 140.77 11.77
CA MET A 68 88.42 140.16 13.03
C MET A 68 89.62 139.69 13.89
N PRO A 69 89.71 140.07 15.19
CA PRO A 69 90.76 139.57 16.09
C PRO A 69 90.76 138.05 16.18
N GLN A 70 91.93 137.43 15.99
CA GLN A 70 92.03 135.98 15.77
C GLN A 70 91.58 135.15 16.97
N GLU A 71 91.84 135.59 18.21
CA GLU A 71 91.33 134.96 19.43
C GLU A 71 89.79 134.90 19.48
N PHE A 72 89.10 135.90 18.91
CA PHE A 72 87.64 135.93 18.83
C PHE A 72 87.11 135.03 17.71
N ALA A 73 87.82 134.93 16.58
CA ALA A 73 87.52 133.97 15.54
C ALA A 73 87.68 132.51 16.04
N ASP A 74 88.75 132.21 16.78
CA ASP A 74 88.97 130.90 17.41
C ASP A 74 87.93 130.60 18.49
N ALA A 75 87.52 131.60 19.28
CA ALA A 75 86.43 131.47 20.25
C ALA A 75 85.08 131.16 19.58
N LEU A 76 84.76 131.82 18.46
CA LEU A 76 83.56 131.58 17.65
C LEU A 76 83.58 130.20 16.98
N MET A 77 84.70 129.80 16.37
CA MET A 77 84.85 128.47 15.77
C MET A 77 84.73 127.37 16.84
N SER A 78 85.31 127.59 18.02
CA SER A 78 85.16 126.68 19.16
C SER A 78 83.72 126.61 19.68
N ALA A 79 82.99 127.73 19.69
CA ALA A 79 81.57 127.77 20.07
C ALA A 79 80.70 127.05 19.02
N ALA A 80 80.92 127.30 17.73
CA ALA A 80 80.23 126.63 16.63
C ALA A 80 80.48 125.11 16.64
N HIS A 81 81.71 124.67 16.94
CA HIS A 81 82.01 123.25 17.09
C HIS A 81 81.31 122.62 18.31
N ARG A 82 81.31 123.29 19.48
CA ARG A 82 80.55 122.85 20.67
C ARG A 82 79.04 122.77 20.39
N MET A 83 78.47 123.77 19.72
CA MET A 83 77.06 123.81 19.31
C MET A 83 76.71 122.66 18.36
N ARG A 84 77.48 122.50 17.26
CA ARG A 84 77.25 121.45 16.27
C ARG A 84 77.35 120.07 16.94
N LYS A 85 78.39 119.84 17.76
CA LYS A 85 78.53 118.58 18.50
C LYS A 85 77.33 118.34 19.43
N ALA A 86 76.98 119.28 20.31
CA ALA A 86 75.86 119.10 21.24
C ALA A 86 74.53 118.80 20.51
N SER A 87 74.27 119.47 19.38
CA SER A 87 73.07 119.20 18.58
C SER A 87 73.08 117.86 17.85
N TRP A 88 74.26 117.38 17.46
CA TRP A 88 74.45 116.10 16.81
C TRP A 88 74.32 114.95 17.82
N ASP A 89 74.99 115.07 18.96
CA ASP A 89 74.92 114.12 20.07
C ASP A 89 73.46 113.98 20.56
N GLU A 90 72.70 115.08 20.69
CA GLU A 90 71.28 115.04 21.06
C GLU A 90 70.38 114.45 19.96
N ALA A 91 70.58 114.81 18.69
CA ALA A 91 69.81 114.23 17.58
C ALA A 91 70.08 112.72 17.44
N GLN A 92 71.33 112.29 17.61
CA GLN A 92 71.74 110.89 17.60
C GLN A 92 71.20 110.13 18.83
N SER A 93 71.15 110.77 20.00
CA SER A 93 70.47 110.25 21.21
C SER A 93 68.97 110.03 20.96
N ALA A 94 68.26 111.00 20.38
CA ALA A 94 66.85 110.88 20.03
C ALA A 94 66.58 109.75 19.02
N ILE A 95 67.43 109.59 17.99
CA ILE A 95 67.36 108.45 17.06
C ILE A 95 67.56 107.13 17.81
N ALA A 96 68.57 107.02 18.67
CA ALA A 96 68.89 105.80 19.40
C ALA A 96 67.76 105.39 20.35
N GLN A 97 67.24 106.32 21.16
CA GLN A 97 66.10 106.07 22.06
C GLN A 97 64.86 105.61 21.29
N ARG A 98 64.55 106.26 20.16
CA ARG A 98 63.35 105.93 19.37
C ARG A 98 63.52 104.64 18.55
N ALA A 99 64.74 104.29 18.16
CA ALA A 99 65.07 102.99 17.58
C ALA A 99 64.96 101.86 18.60
N ASP A 100 65.39 102.06 19.84
CA ASP A 100 65.23 101.09 20.95
C ASP A 100 63.74 100.86 21.26
N ILE A 101 62.94 101.93 21.40
CA ILE A 101 61.48 101.82 21.58
C ILE A 101 60.79 101.06 20.43
N LEU A 102 61.25 101.24 19.18
CA LEU A 102 60.75 100.48 18.03
C LEU A 102 61.22 99.02 18.02
N GLY A 103 62.46 98.76 18.43
CA GLY A 103 63.01 97.41 18.58
C GLY A 103 62.28 96.60 19.65
N GLN A 104 62.04 97.19 20.83
CA GLN A 104 61.27 96.58 21.92
C GLN A 104 59.83 96.26 21.48
N ARG A 105 59.16 97.19 20.77
CA ARG A 105 57.81 96.98 20.23
C ARG A 105 57.78 95.88 19.16
N LEU A 106 58.77 95.84 18.27
CA LEU A 106 58.90 94.77 17.28
C LEU A 106 59.13 93.42 17.96
N GLN A 107 59.97 93.36 18.98
CA GLN A 107 60.23 92.14 19.74
C GLN A 107 58.96 91.65 20.46
N THR A 108 58.19 92.55 21.07
CA THR A 108 56.90 92.23 21.71
C THR A 108 55.90 91.67 20.68
N ALA A 109 55.79 92.31 19.51
CA ALA A 109 54.92 91.83 18.44
C ALA A 109 55.37 90.50 17.81
N LEU A 110 56.67 90.18 17.87
CA LEU A 110 57.19 88.87 17.46
C LEU A 110 56.89 87.79 18.52
N THR A 111 57.00 88.08 19.81
CA THR A 111 56.60 87.13 20.86
C THR A 111 55.10 86.87 20.85
N GLU A 112 54.27 87.92 20.71
CA GLU A 112 52.81 87.80 20.55
C GLU A 112 52.44 86.94 19.33
N ARG A 113 53.14 87.10 18.20
CA ARG A 113 52.96 86.28 17.00
C ARG A 113 53.34 84.81 17.23
N ASP A 114 54.40 84.54 17.99
CA ASP A 114 54.89 83.18 18.19
C ASP A 114 54.04 82.42 19.23
N GLU A 115 53.53 83.13 20.24
CA GLU A 115 52.47 82.64 21.13
C GLU A 115 51.16 82.38 20.36
N ALA A 116 50.76 83.28 19.46
CA ALA A 116 49.61 83.09 18.58
C ALA A 116 49.72 81.84 17.71
N LEU A 117 50.91 81.64 17.11
CA LEU A 117 51.19 80.51 16.24
C LEU A 117 51.16 79.18 17.02
N ALA A 118 51.66 79.17 18.26
CA ALA A 118 51.55 78.02 19.15
C ALA A 118 50.08 77.68 19.50
N VAL A 119 49.25 78.67 19.84
CA VAL A 119 47.81 78.48 20.10
C VAL A 119 47.07 78.00 18.85
N TYR A 120 47.38 78.55 17.68
CA TYR A 120 46.82 78.09 16.40
C TYR A 120 47.21 76.64 16.10
N GLN A 121 48.49 76.29 16.22
CA GLN A 121 48.98 74.92 15.99
C GLN A 121 48.39 73.91 16.97
N GLN A 122 48.22 74.29 18.24
CA GLN A 122 47.54 73.46 19.23
C GLN A 122 46.08 73.22 18.83
N THR A 123 45.32 74.28 18.53
CA THR A 123 43.90 74.16 18.15
C THR A 123 43.69 73.42 16.82
N GLU A 124 44.60 73.55 15.85
CA GLU A 124 44.63 72.72 14.64
C GLU A 124 44.88 71.24 14.97
N GLY A 125 45.83 70.94 15.88
CA GLY A 125 46.11 69.60 16.37
C GLY A 125 44.92 68.96 17.10
N ASP A 126 44.26 69.73 17.97
CA ASP A 126 43.06 69.30 18.69
C ASP A 126 41.86 69.10 17.74
N ALA A 127 41.71 69.93 16.71
CA ALA A 127 40.72 69.74 15.64
C ALA A 127 41.03 68.53 14.74
N ALA A 128 42.31 68.21 14.49
CA ALA A 128 42.72 67.01 13.76
C ALA A 128 42.49 65.73 14.57
N ASN A 129 42.83 65.74 15.86
CA ASN A 129 42.55 64.64 16.79
C ASN A 129 41.03 64.41 16.92
N SER A 130 40.27 65.49 17.06
CA SER A 130 38.81 65.50 17.02
C SER A 130 38.22 64.84 15.77
N ARG A 131 38.74 65.18 14.58
CA ARG A 131 38.28 64.57 13.33
C ARG A 131 38.49 63.06 13.29
N ARG A 132 39.65 62.56 13.74
CA ARG A 132 39.90 61.11 13.80
C ARG A 132 38.90 60.41 14.73
N GLN A 133 38.54 61.01 15.87
CA GLN A 133 37.52 60.45 16.76
C GLN A 133 36.13 60.41 16.11
N LEU A 134 35.74 61.42 15.32
CA LEU A 134 34.51 61.34 14.52
C LEU A 134 34.57 60.21 13.50
N GLU A 135 35.68 60.07 12.77
CA GLU A 135 35.87 59.01 11.77
C GLU A 135 35.79 57.62 12.42
N GLU A 136 36.47 57.41 13.56
CA GLU A 136 36.38 56.20 14.39
C GLU A 136 34.94 55.90 14.85
N LEU A 137 34.21 56.88 15.38
CA LEU A 137 32.81 56.67 15.77
C LEU A 137 31.89 56.40 14.58
N MET A 138 32.10 57.05 13.43
CA MET A 138 31.33 56.78 12.21
C MET A 138 31.61 55.38 11.65
N HIS A 139 32.84 54.88 11.78
CA HIS A 139 33.17 53.48 11.46
C HIS A 139 32.54 52.50 12.46
N ALA A 140 32.56 52.80 13.77
CA ALA A 140 31.90 52.00 14.78
C ALA A 140 30.37 51.95 14.59
N LEU A 141 29.75 53.09 14.26
CA LEU A 141 28.33 53.18 13.95
C LEU A 141 27.98 52.27 12.77
N ARG A 142 28.66 52.40 11.63
CA ARG A 142 28.42 51.53 10.46
C ARG A 142 28.60 50.05 10.79
N ALA A 143 29.63 49.69 11.56
CA ALA A 143 29.84 48.31 12.00
C ALA A 143 28.70 47.79 12.90
N SER A 144 28.11 48.64 13.75
CA SER A 144 26.93 48.29 14.55
C SER A 144 25.64 48.20 13.72
N GLU A 145 25.44 49.09 12.74
CA GLU A 145 24.32 49.06 11.79
C GLU A 145 24.38 47.79 10.90
N GLU A 146 25.56 47.42 10.40
CA GLU A 146 25.79 46.14 9.72
C GLU A 146 25.53 44.93 10.63
N ALA A 147 25.90 45.00 11.92
CA ALA A 147 25.66 43.92 12.86
C ALA A 147 24.16 43.72 13.13
N VAL A 148 23.38 44.79 13.27
CA VAL A 148 21.91 44.71 13.39
C VAL A 148 21.28 44.13 12.12
N ALA A 149 21.71 44.59 10.94
CA ALA A 149 21.21 44.04 9.67
C ALA A 149 21.51 42.53 9.53
N ARG A 150 22.67 42.06 10.01
CA ARG A 150 23.01 40.62 10.05
C ARG A 150 22.11 39.85 11.04
N LEU A 151 21.86 40.41 12.24
CA LEU A 151 20.98 39.80 13.24
C LEU A 151 19.52 39.73 12.76
N GLN A 152 18.99 40.79 12.13
CA GLN A 152 17.64 40.78 11.52
C GLN A 152 17.52 39.72 10.42
N ASN A 153 18.51 39.60 9.54
CA ASN A 153 18.51 38.55 8.51
C ASN A 153 18.58 37.14 9.11
N GLN A 154 19.34 36.94 10.20
CA GLN A 154 19.37 35.68 10.94
C GLN A 154 18.03 35.38 11.62
N GLN A 155 17.37 36.38 12.20
CA GLN A 155 16.06 36.27 12.84
C GLN A 155 14.94 35.94 11.82
N ASN A 156 14.96 36.57 10.64
CA ASN A 156 14.03 36.27 9.56
C ASN A 156 14.20 34.81 9.08
N ALA A 157 15.43 34.40 8.78
CA ALA A 157 15.73 33.02 8.41
C ALA A 157 15.45 32.01 9.56
N ALA A 158 15.42 32.44 10.83
CA ALA A 158 14.99 31.60 11.95
C ALA A 158 13.46 31.44 11.99
N ASN A 159 12.70 32.52 11.77
CA ASN A 159 11.23 32.45 11.64
C ASN A 159 10.82 31.59 10.44
N GLU A 160 11.42 31.78 9.26
CA GLU A 160 11.14 30.96 8.06
C GLU A 160 11.35 29.46 8.30
N ARG A 161 12.40 29.10 9.07
CA ARG A 161 12.64 27.70 9.48
C ARG A 161 11.63 27.19 10.50
N ALA A 162 11.16 28.03 11.41
CA ALA A 162 10.12 27.68 12.37
C ALA A 162 8.77 27.47 11.66
N GLU A 163 8.36 28.38 10.79
CA GLU A 163 7.14 28.26 9.97
C GLU A 163 7.18 27.00 9.07
N ALA A 164 8.33 26.71 8.45
CA ALA A 164 8.53 25.48 7.69
C ALA A 164 8.54 24.20 8.56
N ALA A 165 8.90 24.30 9.84
CA ALA A 165 8.80 23.18 10.80
C ALA A 165 7.36 22.98 11.27
N GLU A 166 6.63 24.07 11.57
CA GLU A 166 5.21 24.05 11.94
C GLU A 166 4.33 23.50 10.81
N SER A 167 4.57 23.88 9.55
CA SER A 167 3.90 23.28 8.38
C SER A 167 4.10 21.76 8.33
N ARG A 168 5.34 21.29 8.50
CA ARG A 168 5.66 19.86 8.50
C ARG A 168 5.03 19.13 9.68
N ALA A 169 4.98 19.74 10.86
CA ALA A 169 4.29 19.18 12.02
C ALA A 169 2.78 19.06 11.76
N GLY A 170 2.17 20.05 11.10
CA GLY A 170 0.78 20.00 10.63
C GLY A 170 0.51 18.89 9.61
N GLU A 171 1.36 18.76 8.58
CA GLU A 171 1.32 17.67 7.59
C GLU A 171 1.44 16.29 8.26
N LEU A 172 2.32 16.16 9.25
CA LEU A 172 2.53 14.91 9.99
C LEU A 172 1.34 14.59 10.89
N ALA A 173 0.75 15.56 11.59
CA ALA A 173 -0.46 15.37 12.38
C ALA A 173 -1.65 14.94 11.50
N GLN A 174 -1.80 15.52 10.30
CA GLN A 174 -2.79 15.08 9.32
C GLN A 174 -2.53 13.64 8.85
N ARG A 175 -1.27 13.27 8.59
CA ARG A 175 -0.90 11.89 8.21
C ARG A 175 -1.15 10.87 9.31
N VAL A 176 -0.83 11.19 10.57
CA VAL A 176 -1.15 10.33 11.73
C VAL A 176 -2.65 10.17 11.86
N SER A 177 -3.43 11.26 11.80
CA SER A 177 -4.90 11.19 11.84
C SER A 177 -5.51 10.37 10.70
N ALA A 178 -4.92 10.38 9.50
CA ALA A 178 -5.33 9.53 8.39
C ALA A 178 -5.00 8.05 8.66
N GLN A 179 -3.79 7.77 9.15
CA GLN A 179 -3.37 6.40 9.51
C GLN A 179 -4.18 5.82 10.68
N ASP A 180 -4.58 6.63 11.67
CA ASP A 180 -5.48 6.20 12.75
C ASP A 180 -6.89 5.87 12.22
N ALA A 181 -7.39 6.59 11.21
CA ALA A 181 -8.65 6.28 10.54
C ALA A 181 -8.57 4.99 9.70
N GLU A 182 -7.45 4.77 8.99
CA GLU A 182 -7.15 3.53 8.28
C GLU A 182 -7.04 2.34 9.25
N LEU A 183 -6.32 2.49 10.37
CA LEU A 183 -6.20 1.48 11.42
C LEU A 183 -7.55 1.18 12.10
N SER A 184 -8.40 2.20 12.28
CA SER A 184 -9.75 2.03 12.83
C SER A 184 -10.64 1.22 11.89
N THR A 185 -10.64 1.54 10.59
CA THR A 185 -11.42 0.78 9.59
C THR A 185 -10.88 -0.64 9.38
N ALA A 186 -9.55 -0.85 9.44
CA ALA A 186 -8.94 -2.17 9.39
C ALA A 186 -9.22 -3.03 10.65
N ARG A 187 -9.39 -2.41 11.83
CA ARG A 187 -9.83 -3.12 13.05
C ARG A 187 -11.29 -3.54 12.95
N LEU A 188 -12.17 -2.65 12.44
CA LEU A 188 -13.59 -2.97 12.24
C LEU A 188 -13.78 -4.14 11.27
N SER A 189 -13.10 -4.14 10.13
CA SER A 189 -13.20 -5.26 9.16
C SER A 189 -12.59 -6.57 9.69
N LEU A 190 -11.52 -6.51 10.49
CA LEU A 190 -10.98 -7.69 11.18
C LEU A 190 -11.98 -8.29 12.18
N ASP A 191 -12.71 -7.46 12.92
CA ASP A 191 -13.73 -7.93 13.87
C ASP A 191 -15.04 -8.36 13.20
N GLU A 192 -15.32 -7.88 11.97
CA GLU A 192 -16.38 -8.43 11.11
C GLU A 192 -15.99 -9.81 10.55
N GLU A 193 -14.76 -9.96 10.03
CA GLU A 193 -14.19 -11.25 9.61
C GLU A 193 -14.17 -12.28 10.75
N ARG A 194 -13.82 -11.86 11.98
CA ARG A 194 -13.88 -12.73 13.16
C ARG A 194 -15.29 -13.24 13.43
N LYS A 195 -16.30 -12.34 13.45
CA LYS A 195 -17.71 -12.73 13.65
C LYS A 195 -18.22 -13.65 12.54
N ALA A 196 -17.81 -13.41 11.29
CA ALA A 196 -18.14 -14.29 10.16
C ALA A 196 -17.51 -15.68 10.32
N ARG A 197 -16.23 -15.76 10.73
CA ARG A 197 -15.53 -17.01 11.02
C ARG A 197 -16.14 -17.76 12.21
N GLU A 198 -16.55 -17.05 13.27
CA GLU A 198 -17.28 -17.63 14.42
C GLU A 198 -18.65 -18.19 14.01
N ALA A 199 -19.42 -17.46 13.19
CA ALA A 199 -20.71 -17.91 12.67
C ALA A 199 -20.57 -19.17 11.78
N LEU A 200 -19.59 -19.18 10.87
CA LEU A 200 -19.28 -20.36 10.05
C LEU A 200 -18.83 -21.54 10.91
N SER A 201 -18.03 -21.31 11.95
CA SER A 201 -17.62 -22.36 12.89
C SER A 201 -18.81 -22.93 13.68
N ALA A 202 -19.80 -22.10 14.04
CA ALA A 202 -21.03 -22.55 14.69
C ALA A 202 -21.92 -23.36 13.74
N GLU A 203 -22.04 -22.95 12.47
CA GLU A 203 -22.77 -23.70 11.45
C GLU A 203 -22.11 -25.07 11.16
N LEU A 204 -20.78 -25.11 11.07
CA LEU A 204 -20.02 -26.36 10.93
C LEU A 204 -20.14 -27.27 12.17
N ALA A 205 -20.22 -26.71 13.38
CA ALA A 205 -20.51 -27.49 14.58
C ALA A 205 -21.91 -28.12 14.52
N GLY A 206 -22.95 -27.32 14.20
CA GLY A 206 -24.31 -27.83 14.02
C GLY A 206 -24.42 -28.91 12.94
N LYS A 207 -23.77 -28.72 11.79
CA LYS A 207 -23.70 -29.74 10.72
C LYS A 207 -22.99 -31.02 11.15
N ASN A 208 -21.94 -30.94 11.99
CA ASN A 208 -21.31 -32.11 12.57
C ASN A 208 -22.23 -32.85 13.57
N GLU A 209 -23.03 -32.13 14.36
CA GLU A 209 -24.05 -32.72 15.24
C GLU A 209 -25.18 -33.39 14.44
N ASP A 210 -25.62 -32.78 13.33
CA ASP A 210 -26.57 -33.35 12.38
C ASP A 210 -26.03 -34.62 11.72
N ILE A 211 -24.78 -34.61 11.24
CA ILE A 211 -24.11 -35.80 10.68
C ILE A 211 -23.99 -36.90 11.75
N ALA A 212 -23.64 -36.55 12.99
CA ALA A 212 -23.59 -37.51 14.10
C ALA A 212 -24.97 -38.05 14.49
N ARG A 213 -26.05 -37.28 14.31
CA ARG A 213 -27.43 -37.76 14.47
C ARG A 213 -27.81 -38.73 13.34
N ILE A 214 -27.64 -38.33 12.09
CA ILE A 214 -27.94 -39.16 10.89
C ILE A 214 -27.12 -40.47 10.90
N ALA A 215 -25.87 -40.44 11.37
CA ALA A 215 -25.07 -41.65 11.52
C ALA A 215 -25.65 -42.65 12.53
N ARG A 216 -26.20 -42.15 13.66
CA ARG A 216 -26.90 -42.98 14.66
C ARG A 216 -28.21 -43.52 14.10
N GLU A 217 -29.05 -42.66 13.52
CA GLU A 217 -30.32 -43.04 12.89
C GLU A 217 -30.13 -44.14 11.82
N ARG A 218 -29.09 -44.01 10.98
CA ARG A 218 -28.68 -45.02 9.99
C ARG A 218 -28.28 -46.35 10.63
N ASP A 219 -27.49 -46.32 11.69
CA ASP A 219 -26.97 -47.55 12.30
C ASP A 219 -28.03 -48.23 13.20
N GLU A 220 -28.96 -47.47 13.77
CA GLU A 220 -30.20 -47.98 14.37
C GLU A 220 -31.10 -48.63 13.31
N ALA A 221 -31.32 -47.98 12.16
CA ALA A 221 -32.09 -48.55 11.05
C ALA A 221 -31.45 -49.85 10.49
N ARG A 222 -30.11 -49.92 10.45
CA ARG A 222 -29.38 -51.15 10.11
C ARG A 222 -29.57 -52.26 11.14
N GLN A 223 -29.56 -51.94 12.43
CA GLN A 223 -29.85 -52.92 13.49
C GLN A 223 -31.30 -53.42 13.40
N GLN A 224 -32.26 -52.53 13.16
CA GLN A 224 -33.67 -52.90 12.94
C GLN A 224 -33.83 -53.80 11.71
N HIS A 225 -33.18 -53.48 10.58
CA HIS A 225 -33.20 -54.32 9.38
C HIS A 225 -32.53 -55.68 9.61
N ALA A 226 -31.42 -55.74 10.35
CA ALA A 226 -30.76 -57.00 10.70
C ALA A 226 -31.66 -57.88 11.59
N ALA A 227 -32.32 -57.30 12.59
CA ALA A 227 -33.27 -58.01 13.45
C ALA A 227 -34.50 -58.50 12.66
N ALA A 228 -35.08 -57.66 11.80
CA ALA A 228 -36.20 -58.04 10.93
C ALA A 228 -35.81 -59.16 9.94
N SER A 229 -34.59 -59.12 9.41
CA SER A 229 -34.05 -60.19 8.56
C SER A 229 -33.92 -61.52 9.32
N GLN A 230 -33.37 -61.49 10.55
CA GLN A 230 -33.26 -62.67 11.41
C GLN A 230 -34.63 -63.24 11.81
N GLU A 231 -35.62 -62.37 12.06
CA GLU A 231 -36.99 -62.81 12.36
C GLU A 231 -37.68 -63.40 11.12
N ALA A 232 -37.48 -62.82 9.93
CA ALA A 232 -37.95 -63.42 8.67
C ALA A 232 -37.29 -64.78 8.40
N GLU A 233 -36.00 -64.92 8.68
CA GLU A 233 -35.27 -66.21 8.60
C GLU A 233 -35.82 -67.24 9.59
N ARG A 234 -36.07 -66.84 10.84
CA ARG A 234 -36.71 -67.68 11.86
C ARG A 234 -38.11 -68.14 11.43
N LEU A 235 -38.95 -67.22 10.95
CA LEU A 235 -40.31 -67.52 10.49
C LEU A 235 -40.29 -68.42 9.24
N SER A 236 -39.33 -68.25 8.34
CA SER A 236 -39.11 -69.12 7.18
C SER A 236 -38.72 -70.54 7.60
N GLN A 237 -37.79 -70.68 8.56
CA GLN A 237 -37.40 -71.98 9.13
C GLN A 237 -38.58 -72.64 9.88
N GLU A 238 -39.32 -71.89 10.69
CA GLU A 238 -40.51 -72.38 11.39
C GLU A 238 -41.58 -72.87 10.41
N ALA A 239 -41.87 -72.11 9.35
CA ALA A 239 -42.76 -72.50 8.26
C ALA A 239 -42.26 -73.75 7.51
N GLY A 240 -40.96 -73.85 7.23
CA GLY A 240 -40.35 -75.05 6.63
C GLY A 240 -40.51 -76.30 7.51
N THR A 241 -40.31 -76.18 8.82
CA THR A 241 -40.58 -77.30 9.73
C THR A 241 -42.09 -77.60 9.90
N ALA A 242 -42.97 -76.62 9.67
CA ALA A 242 -44.42 -76.85 9.65
C ALA A 242 -44.84 -77.62 8.39
N ALA A 243 -44.30 -77.24 7.22
CA ALA A 243 -44.51 -77.94 5.95
C ALA A 243 -44.04 -79.41 6.04
N ALA A 244 -42.81 -79.66 6.51
CA ALA A 244 -42.29 -81.02 6.67
C ALA A 244 -43.12 -81.88 7.65
N ARG A 245 -43.73 -81.28 8.69
CA ARG A 245 -44.69 -81.98 9.57
C ARG A 245 -46.01 -82.27 8.86
N ALA A 246 -46.50 -81.37 8.03
CA ALA A 246 -47.72 -81.57 7.24
C ALA A 246 -47.55 -82.68 6.18
N GLU A 247 -46.43 -82.69 5.47
CA GLU A 247 -46.05 -83.75 4.51
C GLU A 247 -45.91 -85.12 5.19
N SER A 248 -45.30 -85.16 6.39
CA SER A 248 -45.23 -86.39 7.19
C SER A 248 -46.62 -86.90 7.61
N ALA A 249 -47.54 -85.99 7.95
CA ALA A 249 -48.91 -86.33 8.31
C ALA A 249 -49.75 -86.82 7.10
N THR A 250 -49.59 -86.23 5.91
CA THR A 250 -50.26 -86.73 4.70
C THR A 250 -49.69 -88.07 4.22
N ALA A 251 -48.39 -88.30 4.39
CA ALA A 251 -47.77 -89.61 4.13
C ALA A 251 -48.35 -90.70 5.06
N GLN A 252 -48.48 -90.41 6.36
CA GLN A 252 -49.11 -91.32 7.34
C GLN A 252 -50.60 -91.56 7.04
N ALA A 253 -51.33 -90.54 6.60
CA ALA A 253 -52.71 -90.69 6.16
C ALA A 253 -52.81 -91.62 4.93
N GLY A 254 -51.93 -91.45 3.94
CA GLY A 254 -51.83 -92.33 2.77
C GLY A 254 -51.54 -93.79 3.13
N GLU A 255 -50.60 -94.04 4.06
CA GLU A 255 -50.32 -95.38 4.55
C GLU A 255 -51.54 -95.99 5.27
N SER A 256 -52.27 -95.19 6.06
CA SER A 256 -53.49 -95.66 6.74
C SER A 256 -54.61 -96.04 5.75
N ALA A 257 -54.76 -95.29 4.65
CA ALA A 257 -55.71 -95.60 3.59
C ALA A 257 -55.33 -96.89 2.84
N ALA A 258 -54.04 -97.11 2.56
CA ALA A 258 -53.56 -98.35 1.95
C ALA A 258 -53.82 -99.59 2.83
N ARG A 259 -53.68 -99.45 4.16
CA ARG A 259 -54.04 -100.52 5.11
C ARG A 259 -55.54 -100.83 5.15
N ILE A 260 -56.40 -99.82 4.98
CA ILE A 260 -57.86 -100.03 4.89
C ILE A 260 -58.21 -100.79 3.62
N ALA A 261 -57.69 -100.39 2.46
CA ALA A 261 -57.94 -101.07 1.19
C ALA A 261 -57.48 -102.54 1.18
N ALA A 262 -56.39 -102.86 1.90
CA ALA A 262 -55.93 -104.23 2.06
C ALA A 262 -56.92 -105.10 2.87
N LEU A 263 -57.47 -104.57 3.97
CA LEU A 263 -58.47 -105.26 4.79
C LEU A 263 -59.82 -105.44 4.04
N GLU A 264 -60.18 -104.50 3.16
CA GLU A 264 -61.36 -104.63 2.30
C GLU A 264 -61.18 -105.75 1.26
N ALA A 265 -59.99 -105.90 0.68
CA ALA A 265 -59.68 -107.00 -0.23
C ALA A 265 -59.71 -108.38 0.47
N GLU A 266 -59.22 -108.48 1.71
CA GLU A 266 -59.33 -109.71 2.53
C GLU A 266 -60.80 -110.07 2.83
N LEU A 267 -61.65 -109.07 3.05
CA LEU A 267 -63.08 -109.26 3.29
C LEU A 267 -63.82 -109.86 2.08
N ASP A 268 -63.50 -109.40 0.86
CA ASP A 268 -64.10 -109.92 -0.38
C ASP A 268 -63.55 -111.29 -0.79
N ALA A 269 -62.28 -111.58 -0.48
CA ALA A 269 -61.74 -112.94 -0.59
C ALA A 269 -62.51 -113.93 0.30
N ALA A 270 -62.79 -113.56 1.56
CA ALA A 270 -63.57 -114.37 2.49
C ALA A 270 -65.03 -114.57 2.04
N ARG A 271 -65.67 -113.53 1.47
CA ARG A 271 -67.01 -113.63 0.87
C ARG A 271 -67.06 -114.61 -0.30
N THR A 272 -66.02 -114.64 -1.12
CA THR A 272 -65.91 -115.53 -2.29
C THR A 272 -65.77 -117.00 -1.87
N ALA A 273 -64.98 -117.28 -0.82
CA ALA A 273 -64.86 -118.64 -0.25
C ALA A 273 -66.19 -119.16 0.33
N LEU A 274 -67.00 -118.29 0.96
CA LEU A 274 -68.31 -118.65 1.51
C LEU A 274 -69.38 -118.90 0.41
N ALA A 275 -69.11 -118.53 -0.83
CA ALA A 275 -69.98 -118.86 -1.98
C ALA A 275 -69.72 -120.29 -2.49
N SER A 276 -68.45 -120.67 -2.68
CA SER A 276 -68.09 -121.99 -3.21
C SER A 276 -68.41 -123.14 -2.25
N GLU A 277 -68.33 -122.94 -0.93
CA GLU A 277 -68.83 -123.94 0.03
C GLU A 277 -70.33 -124.23 -0.16
N ARG A 278 -71.14 -123.21 -0.47
CA ARG A 278 -72.60 -123.36 -0.64
C ARG A 278 -72.96 -124.14 -1.91
N GLU A 279 -72.24 -123.93 -3.01
CA GLU A 279 -72.39 -124.77 -4.21
C GLU A 279 -71.99 -126.23 -3.93
N SER A 280 -70.92 -126.46 -3.16
CA SER A 280 -70.50 -127.81 -2.77
C SER A 280 -71.53 -128.56 -1.90
N GLY A 281 -72.38 -127.83 -1.18
CA GLY A 281 -73.49 -128.38 -0.42
C GLY A 281 -74.68 -128.79 -1.30
N ALA A 282 -75.02 -127.97 -2.30
CA ALA A 282 -76.15 -128.24 -3.21
C ALA A 282 -75.95 -129.53 -4.02
N ALA A 283 -74.72 -129.79 -4.50
CA ALA A 283 -74.39 -130.97 -5.28
C ALA A 283 -74.58 -132.31 -4.54
N ARG A 284 -74.55 -132.32 -3.20
CA ARG A 284 -74.71 -133.54 -2.39
C ARG A 284 -76.17 -133.90 -2.11
N ALA A 285 -77.11 -132.98 -2.34
CA ALA A 285 -78.54 -133.21 -2.11
C ALA A 285 -79.21 -133.96 -3.27
N THR A 286 -78.76 -133.74 -4.51
CA THR A 286 -79.33 -134.36 -5.72
C THR A 286 -78.94 -135.83 -5.88
N GLU A 287 -77.72 -136.21 -5.49
CA GLU A 287 -77.21 -137.58 -5.64
C GLU A 287 -77.89 -138.60 -4.69
N ALA A 288 -78.51 -138.12 -3.61
CA ALA A 288 -79.30 -138.96 -2.69
C ALA A 288 -80.67 -139.34 -3.28
N SER A 289 -81.31 -138.43 -4.01
CA SER A 289 -82.70 -138.60 -4.49
C SER A 289 -82.86 -139.74 -5.52
N ALA A 290 -81.80 -140.07 -6.26
CA ALA A 290 -81.84 -141.04 -7.36
C ALA A 290 -81.75 -142.52 -6.92
N ARG A 291 -81.64 -142.80 -5.61
CA ARG A 291 -81.51 -144.18 -5.09
C ARG A 291 -82.80 -144.78 -4.52
N ASP A 292 -83.77 -143.97 -4.09
CA ASP A 292 -85.01 -144.48 -3.47
C ASP A 292 -86.08 -144.92 -4.50
N GLU A 293 -86.19 -144.25 -5.65
CA GLU A 293 -87.21 -144.56 -6.66
C GLU A 293 -87.07 -145.99 -7.24
N ALA A 294 -85.87 -146.58 -7.18
CA ALA A 294 -85.58 -147.93 -7.64
C ALA A 294 -86.18 -149.05 -6.76
N LEU A 295 -86.63 -148.75 -5.53
CA LEU A 295 -86.99 -149.76 -4.52
C LEU A 295 -88.50 -149.88 -4.24
N HIS A 296 -89.39 -149.26 -5.03
CA HIS A 296 -90.84 -149.27 -4.76
C HIS A 296 -91.75 -149.90 -5.83
N HIS A 297 -91.27 -150.14 -7.05
CA HIS A 297 -92.11 -150.79 -8.08
C HIS A 297 -91.96 -152.33 -8.13
N ALA A 298 -90.86 -152.89 -7.58
CA ALA A 298 -90.56 -154.32 -7.64
C ALA A 298 -91.36 -155.19 -6.63
N THR A 299 -92.09 -154.59 -5.69
CA THR A 299 -92.86 -155.31 -4.65
C THR A 299 -94.37 -155.35 -4.95
N ARG A 300 -94.74 -155.27 -6.24
CA ARG A 300 -96.12 -155.47 -6.74
C ARG A 300 -96.26 -156.67 -7.69
N GLU A 301 -95.25 -157.51 -7.77
CA GLU A 301 -95.34 -158.79 -8.48
C GLU A 301 -96.21 -159.83 -7.73
N LEU A 302 -96.48 -160.93 -8.43
CA LEU A 302 -96.61 -162.30 -7.93
C LEU A 302 -97.88 -162.74 -7.19
N ASP A 303 -98.47 -161.98 -6.27
CA ASP A 303 -99.43 -162.59 -5.30
C ASP A 303 -100.85 -162.88 -5.84
N GLU A 304 -101.29 -162.30 -6.96
CA GLU A 304 -102.57 -162.69 -7.61
C GLU A 304 -102.41 -163.83 -8.64
N ALA A 305 -101.18 -164.28 -8.93
CA ALA A 305 -100.87 -165.14 -10.08
C ALA A 305 -101.26 -166.63 -9.94
N ARG A 306 -102.10 -167.02 -8.97
CA ARG A 306 -102.33 -168.45 -8.61
C ARG A 306 -103.78 -168.88 -8.36
N ALA A 307 -104.77 -168.00 -8.49
CA ALA A 307 -106.12 -168.29 -7.98
C ALA A 307 -107.08 -169.06 -8.94
N ARG A 308 -106.92 -168.97 -10.28
CA ARG A 308 -107.92 -169.49 -11.24
C ARG A 308 -107.35 -170.17 -12.49
N ILE A 309 -106.39 -171.08 -12.31
CA ILE A 309 -106.15 -172.15 -13.29
C ILE A 309 -107.28 -173.20 -13.22
N ASP A 310 -107.91 -173.38 -12.05
CA ASP A 310 -108.95 -174.37 -11.81
C ASP A 310 -110.38 -173.86 -12.07
N GLU A 311 -110.55 -172.69 -12.68
CA GLU A 311 -111.77 -172.38 -13.48
C GLU A 311 -111.67 -172.97 -14.91
N SER A 312 -110.98 -174.12 -15.00
CA SER A 312 -111.45 -175.38 -15.57
C SER A 312 -112.18 -175.30 -16.92
N GLN A 313 -111.73 -176.02 -17.95
CA GLN A 313 -111.91 -177.48 -18.12
C GLN A 313 -113.37 -177.99 -18.09
N ALA A 314 -114.35 -177.15 -17.72
CA ALA A 314 -115.79 -177.40 -17.84
C ALA A 314 -116.40 -176.90 -19.17
N ARG A 315 -115.62 -176.21 -20.02
CA ARG A 315 -115.97 -175.86 -21.41
C ARG A 315 -114.89 -176.22 -22.44
N MET A 316 -114.16 -177.31 -22.18
CA MET A 316 -113.62 -178.15 -23.25
C MET A 316 -114.68 -179.11 -23.81
N SER A 317 -115.78 -179.35 -23.10
CA SER A 317 -116.89 -180.22 -23.52
C SER A 317 -117.99 -179.49 -24.31
N ALA A 318 -117.67 -178.33 -24.89
CA ALA A 318 -118.59 -177.55 -25.71
C ALA A 318 -117.81 -176.56 -26.58
N LEU A 319 -117.84 -176.63 -27.92
CA LEU A 319 -118.43 -177.59 -28.86
C LEU A 319 -117.52 -177.49 -30.13
N GLU A 320 -117.12 -178.52 -30.88
CA GLU A 320 -117.69 -179.87 -31.14
C GLU A 320 -119.15 -179.87 -31.62
N SER A 321 -119.59 -178.74 -32.17
CA SER A 321 -120.84 -178.57 -32.91
C SER A 321 -120.70 -177.52 -34.02
N GLU A 322 -119.49 -177.30 -34.55
CA GLU A 322 -119.32 -176.58 -35.81
C GLU A 322 -118.20 -177.12 -36.70
N LEU A 323 -118.17 -178.46 -36.83
CA LEU A 323 -117.71 -179.14 -38.04
C LEU A 323 -118.92 -179.82 -38.71
N ALA A 324 -119.97 -179.04 -38.98
CA ALA A 324 -121.26 -179.51 -39.50
C ALA A 324 -122.00 -178.53 -40.46
N ALA A 325 -121.54 -177.28 -40.57
CA ALA A 325 -121.95 -176.22 -41.51
C ALA A 325 -120.83 -175.16 -41.49
N GLN A 326 -120.41 -174.43 -42.54
CA GLN A 326 -120.70 -174.33 -43.98
C GLN A 326 -119.36 -173.96 -44.70
N ARG A 327 -119.10 -174.01 -46.02
CA ARG A 327 -119.88 -174.17 -47.28
C ARG A 327 -120.88 -173.04 -47.54
N GLU A 328 -120.46 -171.88 -48.03
CA GLU A 328 -119.84 -171.65 -49.36
C GLU A 328 -118.61 -170.70 -49.32
N THR A 329 -117.71 -170.58 -50.31
CA THR A 329 -117.57 -171.26 -51.62
C THR A 329 -116.08 -171.47 -51.99
N SER A 330 -115.74 -172.73 -52.30
CA SER A 330 -114.94 -173.23 -53.46
C SER A 330 -113.69 -172.46 -53.96
N ALA A 331 -112.51 -173.07 -54.21
CA ALA A 331 -112.19 -174.32 -54.94
C ALA A 331 -112.65 -174.31 -56.42
N ALA A 332 -112.06 -175.01 -57.39
CA ALA A 332 -110.93 -175.95 -57.45
C ALA A 332 -110.11 -175.66 -58.76
N ALA A 333 -109.27 -176.49 -59.40
CA ALA A 333 -108.91 -177.91 -59.28
C ALA A 333 -107.50 -178.17 -59.87
N SER A 334 -107.09 -179.44 -59.96
CA SER A 334 -105.88 -179.90 -60.68
C SER A 334 -106.14 -180.17 -62.17
N GLY A 335 -105.07 -180.30 -62.96
CA GLY A 335 -105.16 -180.54 -64.41
C GLY A 335 -105.62 -181.95 -64.82
N ALA A 336 -105.97 -182.04 -66.10
CA ALA A 336 -106.01 -183.27 -66.91
C ALA A 336 -105.24 -182.99 -68.22
N GLN A 337 -104.83 -184.04 -68.95
CA GLN A 337 -103.86 -183.95 -70.03
C GLN A 337 -104.50 -183.76 -71.43
N GLU A 338 -103.67 -183.43 -72.43
CA GLU A 338 -103.98 -183.56 -73.87
C GLU A 338 -105.11 -182.68 -74.47
N ALA A 339 -104.91 -181.36 -74.46
CA ALA A 339 -105.50 -180.47 -75.49
C ALA A 339 -104.62 -179.24 -75.81
N LEU A 340 -104.28 -179.08 -77.10
CA LEU A 340 -103.96 -177.80 -77.79
C LEU A 340 -102.94 -176.86 -77.08
N GLN A 341 -101.63 -177.03 -77.23
CA GLN A 341 -100.86 -176.72 -78.46
C GLN A 341 -101.14 -175.36 -79.17
N HIS A 342 -101.87 -174.41 -78.55
CA HIS A 342 -102.10 -173.09 -79.16
C HIS A 342 -101.88 -171.87 -78.23
N ALA A 343 -101.62 -172.05 -76.93
CA ALA A 343 -101.27 -170.95 -76.01
C ALA A 343 -99.78 -170.52 -76.08
N THR A 344 -99.11 -170.74 -77.22
CA THR A 344 -97.65 -170.76 -77.34
C THR A 344 -97.11 -169.56 -78.16
N ARG A 345 -97.69 -168.36 -78.02
CA ARG A 345 -97.22 -167.14 -78.72
C ARG A 345 -97.28 -165.80 -77.97
N GLU A 346 -98.14 -165.62 -76.97
CA GLU A 346 -98.40 -164.27 -76.40
C GLU A 346 -97.58 -163.93 -75.13
N LEU A 347 -96.82 -164.87 -74.57
CA LEU A 347 -96.13 -164.69 -73.28
C LEU A 347 -94.62 -164.39 -73.36
N ASP A 348 -93.98 -164.65 -74.51
CA ASP A 348 -92.53 -164.40 -74.67
C ASP A 348 -92.23 -162.91 -74.89
N GLU A 349 -93.13 -162.15 -75.53
CA GLU A 349 -92.96 -160.70 -75.74
C GLU A 349 -93.04 -159.87 -74.45
N ALA A 350 -93.70 -160.39 -73.40
CA ALA A 350 -93.87 -159.70 -72.13
C ALA A 350 -92.60 -159.71 -71.25
N ARG A 351 -91.74 -160.72 -71.37
CA ARG A 351 -90.58 -160.91 -70.48
C ARG A 351 -89.40 -160.01 -70.83
N ALA A 352 -89.11 -159.83 -72.12
CA ALA A 352 -87.99 -158.99 -72.57
C ALA A 352 -88.07 -157.52 -72.10
N ARG A 353 -89.29 -157.00 -71.91
CA ARG A 353 -89.51 -155.61 -71.45
C ARG A 353 -89.24 -155.38 -69.97
N ILE A 354 -89.08 -156.46 -69.17
CA ILE A 354 -88.85 -156.36 -67.73
C ILE A 354 -87.35 -156.18 -67.43
N GLU A 355 -86.46 -156.88 -68.14
CA GLU A 355 -85.01 -156.80 -67.90
C GLU A 355 -84.43 -155.40 -68.22
N GLU A 356 -84.92 -154.74 -69.28
CA GLU A 356 -84.56 -153.35 -69.63
C GLU A 356 -84.88 -152.38 -68.49
N SER A 357 -86.01 -152.58 -67.80
CA SER A 357 -86.42 -151.72 -66.67
C SER A 357 -85.50 -151.86 -65.46
N GLN A 358 -84.93 -153.03 -65.23
CA GLN A 358 -84.10 -153.33 -64.05
C GLN A 358 -82.69 -152.72 -64.17
N HIS A 359 -82.08 -152.75 -65.36
CA HIS A 359 -80.81 -152.06 -65.60
C HIS A 359 -80.92 -150.54 -65.42
N ARG A 360 -82.09 -149.96 -65.70
CA ARG A 360 -82.33 -148.52 -65.57
C ARG A 360 -82.50 -148.05 -64.11
N ILE A 361 -82.86 -148.96 -63.20
CA ILE A 361 -82.94 -148.68 -61.75
C ILE A 361 -81.53 -148.65 -61.14
N ALA A 362 -80.71 -149.65 -61.42
CA ALA A 362 -79.34 -149.76 -60.86
C ALA A 362 -78.43 -148.56 -61.21
N ALA A 363 -78.65 -147.92 -62.36
CA ALA A 363 -77.92 -146.70 -62.74
C ALA A 363 -78.22 -145.51 -61.81
N LEU A 364 -79.49 -145.31 -61.43
CA LEU A 364 -79.93 -144.19 -60.60
C LEU A 364 -79.47 -144.34 -59.14
N GLU A 365 -79.37 -145.57 -58.63
CA GLU A 365 -78.85 -145.84 -57.29
C GLU A 365 -77.37 -145.43 -57.15
N SER A 366 -76.59 -145.51 -58.23
CA SER A 366 -75.19 -145.08 -58.29
C SER A 366 -75.04 -143.55 -58.21
N GLU A 367 -75.87 -142.79 -58.92
CA GLU A 367 -75.87 -141.32 -58.86
C GLU A 367 -76.30 -140.80 -57.48
N VAL A 368 -77.25 -141.47 -56.82
CA VAL A 368 -77.69 -141.12 -55.46
C VAL A 368 -76.61 -141.39 -54.41
N ALA A 369 -75.63 -142.27 -54.67
CA ALA A 369 -74.47 -142.46 -53.80
C ALA A 369 -73.48 -141.29 -53.90
N THR A 370 -73.06 -140.91 -55.11
CA THR A 370 -72.06 -139.83 -55.30
C THR A 370 -72.58 -138.46 -54.84
N HIS A 371 -73.89 -138.22 -54.92
CA HIS A 371 -74.53 -137.03 -54.35
C HIS A 371 -74.55 -136.99 -52.81
N ARG A 372 -74.43 -138.13 -52.11
CA ARG A 372 -74.26 -138.14 -50.64
C ARG A 372 -72.84 -137.82 -50.23
N ASP A 373 -71.85 -138.44 -50.89
CA ASP A 373 -70.43 -138.24 -50.55
C ASP A 373 -69.99 -136.78 -50.78
N THR A 374 -70.46 -136.16 -51.86
CA THR A 374 -70.23 -134.73 -52.13
C THR A 374 -70.92 -133.81 -51.12
N SER A 375 -72.13 -134.14 -50.66
CA SER A 375 -72.81 -133.39 -49.59
C SER A 375 -72.10 -133.51 -48.23
N ALA A 376 -71.45 -134.65 -47.95
CA ALA A 376 -70.67 -134.83 -46.74
C ALA A 376 -69.41 -133.94 -46.74
N ALA A 377 -68.70 -133.86 -47.87
CA ALA A 377 -67.50 -133.04 -48.03
C ALA A 377 -67.75 -131.55 -47.72
N TYR A 378 -68.79 -130.94 -48.32
CA TYR A 378 -69.12 -129.53 -48.09
C TYR A 378 -69.42 -129.18 -46.63
N SER A 379 -69.96 -130.12 -45.84
CA SER A 379 -70.24 -129.88 -44.42
C SER A 379 -68.98 -129.82 -43.54
N ALA A 380 -67.92 -130.54 -43.91
CA ALA A 380 -66.63 -130.51 -43.23
C ALA A 380 -65.80 -129.25 -43.59
N GLU A 381 -65.88 -128.78 -44.84
CA GLU A 381 -65.30 -127.50 -45.24
C GLU A 381 -65.96 -126.32 -44.50
N ALA A 382 -67.28 -126.37 -44.29
CA ALA A 382 -68.01 -125.35 -43.54
C ALA A 382 -67.57 -125.26 -42.07
N SER A 383 -67.33 -126.39 -41.38
CA SER A 383 -66.90 -126.36 -39.97
C SER A 383 -65.49 -125.79 -39.80
N THR A 384 -64.54 -126.19 -40.65
CA THR A 384 -63.15 -125.70 -40.58
C THR A 384 -63.03 -124.20 -40.88
N ALA A 385 -63.81 -123.68 -41.83
CA ALA A 385 -63.92 -122.25 -42.09
C ALA A 385 -64.47 -121.46 -40.87
N GLN A 386 -65.39 -122.05 -40.11
CA GLN A 386 -66.00 -121.41 -38.94
C GLN A 386 -65.06 -121.39 -37.72
N GLU A 387 -64.19 -122.38 -37.56
CA GLU A 387 -63.13 -122.39 -36.54
C GLU A 387 -62.07 -121.31 -36.81
N ALA A 388 -61.59 -121.20 -38.06
CA ALA A 388 -60.65 -120.15 -38.46
C ALA A 388 -61.19 -118.73 -38.19
N LEU A 389 -62.48 -118.50 -38.43
CA LEU A 389 -63.16 -117.24 -38.12
C LEU A 389 -63.27 -116.93 -36.61
N GLN A 390 -63.31 -117.94 -35.74
CA GLN A 390 -63.24 -117.72 -34.29
C GLN A 390 -61.83 -117.36 -33.83
N GLN A 391 -60.80 -118.01 -34.39
CA GLN A 391 -59.41 -117.70 -34.02
C GLN A 391 -59.02 -116.27 -34.44
N ALA A 392 -59.30 -115.88 -35.69
CA ALA A 392 -59.02 -114.53 -36.19
C ALA A 392 -59.72 -113.41 -35.39
N ARG A 393 -60.85 -113.70 -34.72
CA ARG A 393 -61.50 -112.76 -33.80
C ARG A 393 -60.72 -112.57 -32.50
N ARG A 394 -60.21 -113.66 -31.91
CA ARG A 394 -59.43 -113.60 -30.65
C ARG A 394 -58.15 -112.79 -30.83
N GLU A 395 -57.42 -113.07 -31.90
CA GLU A 395 -56.18 -112.36 -32.27
C GLU A 395 -56.43 -110.84 -32.46
N LEU A 396 -57.59 -110.46 -33.01
CA LEU A 396 -57.96 -109.06 -33.24
C LEU A 396 -58.39 -108.32 -31.96
N ASP A 397 -59.06 -108.99 -31.02
CA ASP A 397 -59.40 -108.40 -29.71
C ASP A 397 -58.19 -108.34 -28.76
N GLU A 398 -57.26 -109.28 -28.86
CA GLU A 398 -55.98 -109.26 -28.14
C GLU A 398 -55.06 -108.13 -28.63
N ALA A 399 -54.99 -107.89 -29.95
CA ALA A 399 -54.30 -106.74 -30.52
C ALA A 399 -54.91 -105.39 -30.07
N ARG A 400 -56.24 -105.31 -29.92
CA ARG A 400 -56.93 -104.11 -29.38
C ARG A 400 -56.57 -103.84 -27.92
N ALA A 401 -56.44 -104.87 -27.10
CA ALA A 401 -56.03 -104.72 -25.70
C ALA A 401 -54.62 -104.10 -25.60
N GLN A 402 -53.66 -104.60 -26.40
CA GLN A 402 -52.29 -104.08 -26.44
C GLN A 402 -52.23 -102.60 -26.90
N ILE A 403 -53.05 -102.22 -27.88
CA ILE A 403 -53.14 -100.82 -28.35
C ILE A 403 -53.67 -99.89 -27.23
N ASN A 404 -54.69 -100.32 -26.49
CA ASN A 404 -55.24 -99.54 -25.38
C ASN A 404 -54.24 -99.38 -24.22
N GLU A 405 -53.47 -100.42 -23.91
CA GLU A 405 -52.39 -100.33 -22.93
C GLU A 405 -51.28 -99.37 -23.40
N GLY A 406 -50.93 -99.41 -24.68
CA GLY A 406 -50.00 -98.46 -25.30
C GLY A 406 -50.43 -97.00 -25.13
N HIS A 407 -51.70 -96.68 -25.41
CA HIS A 407 -52.25 -95.33 -25.20
C HIS A 407 -52.21 -94.90 -23.73
N ALA A 408 -52.52 -95.79 -22.78
CA ALA A 408 -52.47 -95.48 -21.36
C ALA A 408 -51.04 -95.13 -20.89
N ARG A 409 -50.03 -95.86 -21.39
CA ARG A 409 -48.61 -95.58 -21.12
C ARG A 409 -48.15 -94.25 -21.71
N ILE A 410 -48.63 -93.87 -22.91
CA ILE A 410 -48.32 -92.57 -23.54
C ILE A 410 -48.88 -91.42 -22.69
N ALA A 411 -50.16 -91.49 -22.31
CA ALA A 411 -50.80 -90.44 -21.51
C ALA A 411 -50.12 -90.22 -20.13
N ALA A 412 -49.62 -91.30 -19.51
CA ALA A 412 -48.84 -91.20 -18.27
C ALA A 412 -47.52 -90.44 -18.47
N LEU A 413 -46.76 -90.78 -19.53
CA LEU A 413 -45.50 -90.11 -19.86
C LEU A 413 -45.68 -88.64 -20.26
N GLU A 414 -46.80 -88.30 -20.92
CA GLU A 414 -47.13 -86.91 -21.23
C GLU A 414 -47.39 -86.08 -19.97
N SER A 415 -48.07 -86.66 -18.97
CA SER A 415 -48.31 -86.02 -17.66
C SER A 415 -47.03 -85.86 -16.81
N GLU A 416 -46.09 -86.80 -16.92
CA GLU A 416 -44.78 -86.65 -16.28
C GLU A 416 -43.94 -85.57 -16.98
N LEU A 417 -44.03 -85.47 -18.30
CA LEU A 417 -43.33 -84.45 -19.08
C LEU A 417 -43.86 -83.02 -18.83
N THR A 418 -45.17 -82.85 -18.61
CA THR A 418 -45.73 -81.53 -18.24
C THR A 418 -45.30 -81.09 -16.85
N THR A 419 -45.40 -81.96 -15.85
CA THR A 419 -44.99 -81.65 -14.47
C THR A 419 -43.49 -81.36 -14.36
N GLN A 420 -42.63 -82.10 -15.07
CA GLN A 420 -41.20 -81.76 -15.16
C GLN A 420 -40.94 -80.42 -15.85
N ARG A 421 -41.73 -80.02 -16.86
CA ARG A 421 -41.60 -78.69 -17.51
C ARG A 421 -42.03 -77.56 -16.57
N GLU A 422 -43.10 -77.74 -15.82
CA GLU A 422 -43.58 -76.77 -14.83
C GLU A 422 -42.57 -76.58 -13.70
N ALA A 423 -41.96 -77.66 -13.18
CA ALA A 423 -40.88 -77.59 -12.21
C ALA A 423 -39.65 -76.81 -12.73
N ASN A 424 -39.22 -77.07 -13.97
CA ASN A 424 -38.10 -76.33 -14.59
C ASN A 424 -38.46 -74.85 -14.87
N ALA A 425 -39.72 -74.54 -15.19
CA ALA A 425 -40.18 -73.16 -15.35
C ALA A 425 -40.17 -72.41 -14.00
N ALA A 426 -40.62 -73.05 -12.92
CA ALA A 426 -40.56 -72.48 -11.58
C ALA A 426 -39.10 -72.24 -11.12
N GLN A 427 -38.21 -73.21 -11.33
CA GLN A 427 -36.81 -73.10 -10.94
C GLN A 427 -36.03 -72.04 -11.76
N SER A 428 -36.33 -71.88 -13.05
CA SER A 428 -35.72 -70.82 -13.86
C SER A 428 -36.21 -69.42 -13.45
N ALA A 429 -37.49 -69.25 -13.10
CA ALA A 429 -38.02 -67.99 -12.56
C ALA A 429 -37.47 -67.65 -11.15
N GLN A 430 -37.25 -68.64 -10.29
CA GLN A 430 -36.52 -68.46 -9.02
C GLN A 430 -35.05 -68.07 -9.26
N THR A 431 -34.42 -68.62 -10.30
CA THR A 431 -33.03 -68.28 -10.65
C THR A 431 -32.91 -66.85 -11.19
N SER A 432 -33.84 -66.38 -12.03
CA SER A 432 -33.80 -65.01 -12.55
C SER A 432 -34.08 -63.98 -11.45
N THR A 433 -35.08 -64.20 -10.59
CA THR A 433 -35.39 -63.30 -9.46
C THR A 433 -34.25 -63.24 -8.43
N ALA A 434 -33.56 -64.36 -8.17
CA ALA A 434 -32.35 -64.37 -7.35
C ALA A 434 -31.18 -63.60 -8.01
N GLN A 435 -31.04 -63.66 -9.33
CA GLN A 435 -30.03 -62.88 -10.07
C GLN A 435 -30.34 -61.38 -10.09
N GLU A 436 -31.61 -61.00 -10.22
CA GLU A 436 -32.07 -59.61 -10.15
C GLU A 436 -31.80 -59.01 -8.76
N ALA A 437 -32.13 -59.75 -7.68
CA ALA A 437 -31.82 -59.35 -6.31
C ALA A 437 -30.30 -59.20 -6.07
N LEU A 438 -29.47 -60.12 -6.60
CA LEU A 438 -28.01 -60.00 -6.54
C LEU A 438 -27.47 -58.79 -7.31
N GLN A 439 -28.02 -58.48 -8.50
CA GLN A 439 -27.64 -57.28 -9.24
C GLN A 439 -28.02 -56.00 -8.50
N GLN A 440 -29.21 -55.95 -7.89
CA GLN A 440 -29.64 -54.79 -7.11
C GLN A 440 -28.77 -54.61 -5.86
N ALA A 441 -28.55 -55.67 -5.06
CA ALA A 441 -27.66 -55.62 -3.90
C ALA A 441 -26.21 -55.24 -4.26
N THR A 442 -25.73 -55.63 -5.46
CA THR A 442 -24.42 -55.20 -5.96
C THR A 442 -24.39 -53.70 -6.23
N ARG A 443 -25.39 -53.14 -6.94
CA ARG A 443 -25.49 -51.70 -7.21
C ARG A 443 -25.63 -50.87 -5.93
N GLU A 444 -26.47 -51.30 -4.99
CA GLU A 444 -26.64 -50.63 -3.70
C GLU A 444 -25.33 -50.62 -2.89
N LEU A 445 -24.50 -51.67 -3.02
CA LEU A 445 -23.19 -51.76 -2.37
C LEU A 445 -22.10 -50.93 -3.09
N GLU A 446 -22.17 -50.79 -4.42
CA GLU A 446 -21.34 -49.87 -5.20
C GLU A 446 -21.69 -48.41 -4.89
N GLU A 447 -22.97 -48.03 -4.92
CA GLU A 447 -23.43 -46.70 -4.48
C GLU A 447 -23.04 -46.41 -3.03
N ALA A 448 -23.11 -47.39 -2.12
CA ALA A 448 -22.67 -47.22 -0.74
C ALA A 448 -21.16 -46.98 -0.63
N ARG A 449 -20.34 -47.56 -1.52
CA ARG A 449 -18.89 -47.30 -1.60
C ARG A 449 -18.62 -45.90 -2.15
N GLU A 450 -19.25 -45.51 -3.26
CA GLU A 450 -19.10 -44.17 -3.84
C GLU A 450 -19.46 -43.06 -2.84
N ARG A 451 -20.55 -43.26 -2.06
CA ARG A 451 -20.94 -42.34 -0.98
C ARG A 451 -19.91 -42.30 0.16
N ILE A 452 -19.27 -43.43 0.51
CA ILE A 452 -18.20 -43.48 1.52
C ILE A 452 -16.92 -42.79 1.01
N ASP A 453 -16.55 -43.00 -0.26
CA ASP A 453 -15.39 -42.36 -0.87
C ASP A 453 -15.61 -40.85 -1.02
N ALA A 454 -16.82 -40.40 -1.40
CA ALA A 454 -17.20 -39.00 -1.42
C ALA A 454 -17.09 -38.35 -0.03
N ILE A 455 -17.71 -38.93 1.00
CA ILE A 455 -17.61 -38.44 2.39
C ILE A 455 -16.16 -38.46 2.90
N THR A 456 -15.33 -39.40 2.45
CA THR A 456 -13.91 -39.47 2.79
C THR A 456 -13.11 -38.36 2.09
N GLN A 457 -13.43 -38.03 0.84
CA GLN A 457 -12.84 -36.87 0.15
C GLN A 457 -13.28 -35.55 0.80
N GLU A 458 -14.57 -35.36 1.09
CA GLU A 458 -15.09 -34.18 1.79
C GLU A 458 -14.43 -34.00 3.16
N LYS A 459 -14.28 -35.08 3.94
CA LYS A 459 -13.55 -35.07 5.20
C LYS A 459 -12.08 -34.67 5.03
N ASN A 460 -11.39 -35.19 4.01
CA ASN A 460 -9.99 -34.86 3.75
C ASN A 460 -9.83 -33.39 3.32
N VAL A 461 -10.76 -32.87 2.52
CA VAL A 461 -10.83 -31.43 2.16
C VAL A 461 -11.07 -30.60 3.41
N ALA A 462 -12.08 -30.93 4.23
CA ALA A 462 -12.38 -30.21 5.47
C ALA A 462 -11.22 -30.25 6.49
N GLN A 463 -10.47 -31.34 6.59
CA GLN A 463 -9.25 -31.39 7.40
C GLN A 463 -8.11 -30.52 6.82
N GLY A 464 -7.99 -30.45 5.48
CA GLY A 464 -7.06 -29.54 4.81
C GLY A 464 -7.43 -28.06 5.00
N GLU A 465 -8.71 -27.72 4.91
CA GLU A 465 -9.21 -26.37 5.18
C GLU A 465 -9.08 -26.01 6.66
N LEU A 466 -9.39 -26.91 7.60
CA LEU A 466 -9.17 -26.69 9.03
C LEU A 466 -7.68 -26.44 9.34
N ALA A 467 -6.77 -27.20 8.72
CA ALA A 467 -5.34 -26.94 8.82
C ALA A 467 -4.97 -25.55 8.27
N ARG A 468 -5.45 -25.20 7.07
CA ARG A 468 -5.22 -23.88 6.44
C ARG A 468 -5.76 -22.72 7.30
N VAL A 469 -6.97 -22.86 7.84
CA VAL A 469 -7.60 -21.86 8.72
C VAL A 469 -6.86 -21.74 10.05
N SER A 470 -6.35 -22.84 10.62
CA SER A 470 -5.50 -22.78 11.82
C SER A 470 -4.17 -22.05 11.55
N GLN A 471 -3.58 -22.25 10.37
CA GLN A 471 -2.34 -21.59 9.94
C GLN A 471 -2.57 -20.11 9.59
N GLU A 472 -3.69 -19.77 8.95
CA GLU A 472 -4.16 -18.40 8.79
C GLU A 472 -4.38 -17.70 10.14
N ALA A 473 -5.01 -18.36 11.10
CA ALA A 473 -5.28 -17.82 12.43
C ALA A 473 -3.99 -17.57 13.20
N ALA A 474 -3.03 -18.51 13.19
CA ALA A 474 -1.70 -18.31 13.77
C ALA A 474 -0.94 -17.15 13.09
N ALA A 475 -0.99 -17.07 11.76
CA ALA A 475 -0.38 -15.97 11.00
C ALA A 475 -1.09 -14.62 11.19
N ALA A 476 -2.38 -14.63 11.53
CA ALA A 476 -3.14 -13.42 11.89
C ALA A 476 -2.85 -12.98 13.34
N LEU A 477 -2.62 -13.93 14.26
CA LEU A 477 -2.17 -13.64 15.62
C LEU A 477 -0.78 -13.00 15.60
N ALA A 478 0.17 -13.61 14.89
CA ALA A 478 1.51 -13.05 14.71
C ALA A 478 1.48 -11.63 14.12
N ARG A 479 0.67 -11.40 13.07
CA ARG A 479 0.46 -10.06 12.50
C ARG A 479 -0.21 -9.08 13.46
N ALA A 480 -1.06 -9.55 14.39
CA ALA A 480 -1.65 -8.71 15.42
C ALA A 480 -0.63 -8.33 16.51
N ASP A 481 0.22 -9.27 16.92
CA ASP A 481 1.34 -9.02 17.85
C ASP A 481 2.38 -8.08 17.24
N GLU A 482 2.75 -8.28 15.97
CA GLU A 482 3.61 -7.37 15.21
C GLU A 482 2.96 -5.97 15.08
N ALA A 483 1.68 -5.88 14.73
CA ALA A 483 0.95 -4.61 14.66
C ALA A 483 0.86 -3.91 16.04
N GLN A 484 0.72 -4.67 17.13
CA GLN A 484 0.72 -4.13 18.50
C GLN A 484 2.12 -3.63 18.90
N GLN A 485 3.19 -4.36 18.54
CA GLN A 485 4.57 -3.91 18.73
C GLN A 485 4.89 -2.66 17.88
N HIS A 486 4.43 -2.61 16.63
CA HIS A 486 4.55 -1.42 15.78
C HIS A 486 3.75 -0.23 16.33
N ALA A 487 2.53 -0.44 16.84
CA ALA A 487 1.75 0.61 17.48
C ALA A 487 2.41 1.12 18.78
N ALA A 488 2.98 0.23 19.60
CA ALA A 488 3.75 0.61 20.78
C ALA A 488 5.03 1.39 20.42
N ALA A 489 5.77 0.93 19.39
CA ALA A 489 6.95 1.62 18.88
C ALA A 489 6.62 2.99 18.27
N LEU A 490 5.52 3.11 17.51
CA LEU A 490 5.01 4.39 17.02
C LEU A 490 4.60 5.31 18.18
N THR A 491 3.93 4.79 19.20
CA THR A 491 3.57 5.57 20.41
C THR A 491 4.81 6.08 21.13
N GLN A 492 5.86 5.26 21.28
CA GLN A 492 7.14 5.69 21.86
C GLN A 492 7.85 6.72 20.98
N GLN A 493 7.92 6.50 19.66
CA GLN A 493 8.51 7.45 18.72
C GLN A 493 7.76 8.78 18.69
N LEU A 494 6.43 8.77 18.81
CA LEU A 494 5.64 10.00 18.96
C LEU A 494 5.93 10.69 20.29
N ALA A 495 6.00 9.97 21.42
CA ALA A 495 6.35 10.58 22.72
C ALA A 495 7.79 11.12 22.78
N GLU A 496 8.74 10.50 22.10
CA GLU A 496 10.12 11.00 21.94
C GLU A 496 10.21 12.14 20.92
N ARG A 497 9.35 12.14 19.89
CA ARG A 497 9.18 13.25 18.95
C ARG A 497 8.54 14.47 19.61
N GLU A 498 7.49 14.30 20.40
CA GLU A 498 6.84 15.39 21.14
C GLU A 498 7.79 16.01 22.18
N LYS A 499 8.61 15.19 22.86
CA LYS A 499 9.67 15.68 23.75
C LYS A 499 10.78 16.41 23.02
N SER A 500 11.20 15.93 21.85
CA SER A 500 12.20 16.64 21.05
C SER A 500 11.62 17.90 20.40
N GLU A 501 10.35 17.91 19.98
CA GLU A 501 9.66 19.11 19.53
C GLU A 501 9.42 20.11 20.66
N SER A 502 9.09 19.68 21.89
CA SER A 502 8.98 20.60 23.03
C SER A 502 10.34 21.19 23.38
N ALA A 503 11.41 20.37 23.43
CA ALA A 503 12.77 20.85 23.64
C ALA A 503 13.20 21.84 22.54
N ILE A 504 13.00 21.51 21.26
CA ILE A 504 13.30 22.39 20.11
C ILE A 504 12.47 23.68 20.16
N ARG A 505 11.21 23.62 20.65
CA ARG A 505 10.31 24.77 20.75
C ARG A 505 10.67 25.70 21.90
N ASP A 506 11.14 25.16 23.04
CA ASP A 506 11.70 25.93 24.14
C ASP A 506 13.10 26.48 23.78
N GLU A 507 13.97 25.72 23.10
CA GLU A 507 15.23 26.21 22.54
C GLU A 507 15.01 27.33 21.51
N LEU A 508 14.02 27.19 20.62
CA LEU A 508 13.62 28.26 19.68
C LEU A 508 13.08 29.48 20.42
N ARG A 509 12.34 29.30 21.51
CA ARG A 509 11.81 30.39 22.33
C ARG A 509 12.94 31.15 23.03
N ASP A 510 13.86 30.45 23.68
CA ASP A 510 15.00 31.06 24.35
C ASP A 510 15.98 31.70 23.35
N HIS A 511 16.21 31.07 22.20
CA HIS A 511 17.01 31.66 21.11
C HIS A 511 16.33 32.90 20.50
N LYS A 512 15.00 32.91 20.39
CA LYS A 512 14.23 34.07 19.91
C LYS A 512 14.23 35.22 20.93
N ILE A 513 14.14 34.93 22.22
CA ILE A 513 14.30 35.92 23.30
C ILE A 513 15.74 36.48 23.32
N ALA A 514 16.75 35.62 23.15
CA ALA A 514 18.15 36.03 23.07
C ALA A 514 18.42 36.92 21.83
N LEU A 515 17.88 36.57 20.66
CA LEU A 515 17.96 37.39 19.46
C LEU A 515 17.23 38.74 19.61
N GLN A 516 16.05 38.75 20.23
CA GLN A 516 15.29 39.99 20.46
C GLN A 516 16.00 40.93 21.47
N THR A 517 16.57 40.39 22.55
CA THR A 517 17.34 41.18 23.52
C THR A 517 18.67 41.65 22.95
N ALA A 518 19.38 40.83 22.16
CA ALA A 518 20.59 41.23 21.45
C ALA A 518 20.30 42.31 20.38
N GLY A 519 19.19 42.19 19.65
CA GLY A 519 18.74 43.19 18.68
C GLY A 519 18.44 44.53 19.36
N ALA A 520 17.58 44.55 20.38
CA ALA A 520 17.22 45.78 21.10
C ALA A 520 18.45 46.46 21.75
N ALA A 521 19.37 45.69 22.34
CA ALA A 521 20.61 46.23 22.90
C ALA A 521 21.53 46.86 21.83
N LYS A 522 21.56 46.29 20.61
CA LYS A 522 22.34 46.85 19.49
C LYS A 522 21.67 48.05 18.83
N GLU A 523 20.33 48.10 18.79
CA GLU A 523 19.58 49.30 18.38
C GLU A 523 19.79 50.47 19.37
N GLU A 524 19.86 50.21 20.68
CA GLU A 524 20.20 51.23 21.68
C GLU A 524 21.67 51.68 21.57
N GLU A 525 22.60 50.78 21.26
CA GLU A 525 24.02 51.11 21.00
C GLU A 525 24.17 51.99 19.75
N ILE A 526 23.45 51.70 18.66
CA ILE A 526 23.35 52.56 17.46
C ILE A 526 22.83 53.94 17.85
N ALA A 527 21.73 54.02 18.61
CA ALA A 527 21.16 55.30 19.04
C ALA A 527 22.12 56.09 19.95
N ALA A 528 22.89 55.43 20.80
CA ALA A 528 23.92 56.05 21.63
C ALA A 528 25.09 56.59 20.78
N LEU A 529 25.56 55.82 19.78
CA LEU A 529 26.61 56.24 18.84
C LEU A 529 26.16 57.43 17.98
N GLN A 530 24.95 57.40 17.42
CA GLN A 530 24.37 58.50 16.64
C GLN A 530 24.26 59.78 17.48
N ARG A 531 23.80 59.69 18.75
CA ARG A 531 23.79 60.84 19.68
C ARG A 531 25.20 61.37 19.95
N ARG A 532 26.19 60.48 20.15
CA ARG A 532 27.59 60.85 20.45
C ARG A 532 28.27 61.54 19.26
N ILE A 533 28.10 61.01 18.05
CA ILE A 533 28.57 61.63 16.80
C ILE A 533 27.94 63.01 16.61
N SER A 534 26.62 63.12 16.83
CA SER A 534 25.90 64.40 16.72
C SER A 534 26.43 65.46 17.70
N ALA A 535 26.70 65.06 18.94
CA ALA A 535 27.29 65.93 19.96
C ALA A 535 28.74 66.34 19.60
N GLN A 536 29.57 65.39 19.16
CA GLN A 536 30.94 65.68 18.74
C GLN A 536 30.98 66.63 17.54
N ALA A 537 30.18 66.39 16.50
CA ALA A 537 30.07 67.29 15.35
C ALA A 537 29.73 68.74 15.76
N GLN A 538 28.85 68.95 16.74
CA GLN A 538 28.58 70.28 17.29
C GLN A 538 29.78 70.88 18.04
N THR A 539 30.54 70.08 18.81
CA THR A 539 31.79 70.58 19.45
C THR A 539 32.86 70.96 18.43
N HIS A 540 32.96 70.23 17.31
CA HIS A 540 33.97 70.51 16.29
C HIS A 540 33.59 71.71 15.40
N SER A 541 32.30 71.94 15.14
CA SER A 541 31.85 73.22 14.55
C SER A 541 32.33 74.39 15.39
N LYS A 542 32.05 74.39 16.70
CA LYS A 542 32.49 75.44 17.63
C LYS A 542 34.01 75.62 17.63
N ALA A 543 34.78 74.54 17.69
CA ALA A 543 36.23 74.62 17.65
C ALA A 543 36.76 75.22 16.33
N TYR A 544 36.12 74.92 15.19
CA TYR A 544 36.46 75.55 13.89
C TYR A 544 36.02 77.01 13.81
N ASP A 545 34.86 77.37 14.38
CA ASP A 545 34.37 78.75 14.48
C ASP A 545 35.28 79.61 15.39
N GLU A 546 35.80 79.03 16.48
CA GLU A 546 36.80 79.64 17.38
C GLU A 546 38.17 79.79 16.69
N LEU A 547 38.69 78.74 16.02
CA LEU A 547 39.90 78.81 15.18
C LEU A 547 39.80 79.94 14.15
N ARG A 548 38.65 80.05 13.49
CA ARG A 548 38.35 81.09 12.51
C ARG A 548 38.32 82.48 13.15
N GLY A 549 37.61 82.64 14.26
CA GLY A 549 37.54 83.91 15.00
C GLY A 549 38.92 84.39 15.44
N ASN A 550 39.77 83.48 15.92
CA ASN A 550 41.17 83.78 16.25
C ASN A 550 41.97 84.21 15.01
N ALA A 551 41.86 83.51 13.89
CA ALA A 551 42.53 83.89 12.65
C ALA A 551 42.09 85.28 12.12
N GLU A 552 40.79 85.59 12.20
CA GLU A 552 40.24 86.90 11.81
C GLU A 552 40.72 88.05 12.73
N GLN A 553 40.95 87.76 14.03
CA GLN A 553 41.62 88.67 14.96
C GLN A 553 43.10 88.89 14.58
N TRP A 554 43.86 87.84 14.30
CA TRP A 554 45.29 87.96 13.93
C TRP A 554 45.52 88.71 12.62
N VAL A 555 44.67 88.49 11.61
CA VAL A 555 44.67 89.29 10.36
C VAL A 555 44.39 90.77 10.64
N THR A 556 43.59 91.08 11.67
CA THR A 556 43.29 92.46 12.06
C THR A 556 44.42 93.09 12.87
N TYR A 557 45.03 92.36 13.81
CA TYR A 557 46.19 92.82 14.58
C TYR A 557 47.41 93.09 13.68
N ALA A 558 47.74 92.16 12.77
CA ALA A 558 48.84 92.33 11.83
C ALA A 558 48.65 93.55 10.90
N ARG A 559 47.39 93.90 10.58
CA ARG A 559 47.04 95.10 9.79
C ARG A 559 47.31 96.39 10.56
N ASP A 560 46.88 96.46 11.83
CA ASP A 560 47.12 97.61 12.71
C ASP A 560 48.62 97.77 13.03
N LEU A 561 49.32 96.68 13.39
CA LEU A 561 50.77 96.67 13.60
C LEU A 561 51.51 97.20 12.36
N LYS A 562 51.15 96.73 11.16
CA LYS A 562 51.71 97.25 9.91
C LYS A 562 51.44 98.75 9.76
N GLN A 563 50.19 99.19 9.95
CA GLN A 563 49.83 100.61 9.83
C GLN A 563 50.60 101.49 10.82
N ARG A 564 50.85 101.01 12.05
CA ARG A 564 51.67 101.69 13.05
C ARG A 564 53.15 101.77 12.65
N LEU A 565 53.70 100.71 12.04
CA LEU A 565 55.07 100.70 11.52
C LEU A 565 55.22 101.60 10.28
N ASP A 566 54.26 101.58 9.36
CA ASP A 566 54.21 102.47 8.19
C ASP A 566 54.12 103.96 8.61
N VAL A 567 53.45 104.27 9.73
CA VAL A 567 53.44 105.61 10.35
C VAL A 567 54.77 105.91 11.07
N ALA A 568 55.40 104.94 11.72
CA ALA A 568 56.70 105.10 12.40
C ALA A 568 57.92 105.18 11.46
N ASN A 569 57.69 105.51 10.19
CA ASN A 569 58.67 105.50 9.10
C ASN A 569 59.91 106.38 9.35
N GLU A 570 61.00 106.07 8.62
CA GLU A 570 62.28 106.79 8.62
C GLU A 570 62.11 108.32 8.52
N LYS A 571 61.12 108.77 7.74
CA LYS A 571 60.80 110.18 7.54
C LYS A 571 60.36 110.89 8.84
N ILE A 572 59.63 110.23 9.74
CA ILE A 572 59.24 110.85 11.03
C ILE A 572 60.39 110.76 12.02
N LEU A 573 61.17 109.67 12.03
CA LEU A 573 62.40 109.56 12.83
C LEU A 573 63.38 110.71 12.50
N PHE A 574 63.60 110.96 11.21
CA PHE A 574 64.49 112.01 10.74
C PHE A 574 63.97 113.41 11.07
N ILE A 575 62.68 113.68 10.88
CA ILE A 575 62.07 114.99 11.22
C ILE A 575 62.19 115.28 12.72
N ASP A 576 61.87 114.29 13.57
CA ASP A 576 61.87 114.41 15.03
C ASP A 576 63.29 114.60 15.59
N ALA A 577 64.26 113.82 15.10
CA ALA A 577 65.67 114.00 15.39
C ALA A 577 66.19 115.38 14.96
N ARG A 578 65.77 115.86 13.78
CA ARG A 578 66.14 117.19 13.27
C ARG A 578 65.56 118.31 14.12
N SER A 579 64.29 118.23 14.53
CA SER A 579 63.69 119.22 15.44
C SER A 579 64.34 119.21 16.83
N THR A 580 64.71 118.04 17.34
CA THR A 580 65.43 117.93 18.62
C THR A 580 66.84 118.54 18.51
N GLY A 581 67.56 118.26 17.43
CA GLY A 581 68.85 118.91 17.12
C GLY A 581 68.74 120.42 16.93
N GLU A 582 67.68 120.91 16.26
CA GLU A 582 67.39 122.35 16.12
C GLU A 582 67.12 123.02 17.48
N VAL A 583 66.35 122.38 18.37
CA VAL A 583 66.12 122.87 19.74
C VAL A 583 67.40 122.83 20.58
N ALA A 584 68.24 121.82 20.42
CA ALA A 584 69.56 121.75 21.08
C ALA A 584 70.51 122.84 20.58
N LEU A 585 70.54 123.13 19.26
CA LEU A 585 71.25 124.28 18.69
C LEU A 585 70.76 125.59 19.29
N LEU A 586 69.45 125.82 19.36
CA LEU A 586 68.87 127.06 19.90
C LEU A 586 69.21 127.26 21.39
N ARG A 587 69.10 126.20 22.19
CA ARG A 587 69.52 126.23 23.61
C ARG A 587 71.02 126.54 23.75
N ARG A 588 71.88 125.87 22.97
CA ARG A 588 73.33 126.07 23.05
C ARG A 588 73.76 127.44 22.51
N LEU A 589 73.13 127.93 21.44
CA LEU A 589 73.26 129.29 20.93
C LEU A 589 73.01 130.32 22.04
N SER A 590 71.91 130.18 22.79
CA SER A 590 71.61 131.06 23.92
C SER A 590 72.77 131.09 24.93
N THR A 591 73.27 129.91 25.35
CA THR A 591 74.36 129.83 26.36
C THR A 591 75.73 130.28 25.85
N GLU A 592 76.03 130.12 24.56
CA GLU A 592 77.30 130.61 23.98
C GLU A 592 77.22 132.12 23.69
N LEU A 593 76.05 132.66 23.35
CA LEU A 593 75.80 134.11 23.27
C LEU A 593 75.94 134.77 24.64
N GLU A 594 75.29 134.22 25.67
CA GLU A 594 75.44 134.64 27.07
C GLU A 594 76.90 134.64 27.53
N ARG A 595 77.68 133.62 27.13
CA ARG A 595 79.12 133.51 27.42
C ARG A 595 80.00 134.51 26.66
N LEU A 596 79.59 134.95 25.48
CA LEU A 596 80.38 135.86 24.61
C LEU A 596 79.99 137.34 24.77
N LYS A 597 78.73 137.63 25.08
CA LYS A 597 78.20 138.97 25.34
C LYS A 597 76.92 138.89 26.19
N PRO A 598 77.02 138.97 27.53
CA PRO A 598 75.86 138.88 28.44
C PRO A 598 74.76 139.90 28.14
N ASP A 599 75.15 141.15 27.82
CA ASP A 599 74.21 142.26 27.59
C ASP A 599 73.54 142.26 26.20
N HIS A 600 73.56 141.11 25.49
CA HIS A 600 72.96 141.02 24.16
C HIS A 600 71.44 140.77 24.26
N GLU A 601 70.62 141.54 23.54
CA GLU A 601 69.14 141.46 23.63
C GLU A 601 68.58 140.03 23.49
N LEU A 602 69.16 139.23 22.57
CA LEU A 602 68.81 137.83 22.36
C LEU A 602 69.15 136.86 23.52
N VAL A 603 69.73 137.33 24.63
CA VAL A 603 69.85 136.55 25.88
C VAL A 603 68.54 136.61 26.68
N PHE A 604 67.77 137.71 26.55
CA PHE A 604 66.50 137.87 27.26
C PHE A 604 65.37 137.08 26.60
N ARG A 605 64.66 136.28 27.42
CA ARG A 605 63.65 135.31 26.97
C ARG A 605 62.50 135.93 26.16
N GLU A 606 62.08 137.14 26.50
CA GLU A 606 60.99 137.86 25.82
C GLU A 606 61.40 138.29 24.41
N ALA A 607 62.64 138.78 24.24
CA ALA A 607 63.20 139.11 22.93
C ALA A 607 63.39 137.86 22.07
N GLN A 608 63.86 136.75 22.65
CA GLN A 608 63.90 135.45 21.97
C GLN A 608 62.50 135.02 21.49
N GLN A 609 61.49 135.05 22.36
CA GLN A 609 60.12 134.66 22.02
C GLN A 609 59.53 135.52 20.90
N LYS A 610 59.75 136.84 20.93
CA LYS A 610 59.30 137.75 19.88
C LYS A 610 59.94 137.42 18.52
N VAL A 611 61.26 137.33 18.47
CA VAL A 611 62.01 137.02 17.22
C VAL A 611 61.66 135.63 16.69
N ILE A 612 61.44 134.65 17.57
CA ILE A 612 60.96 133.31 17.19
C ILE A 612 59.54 133.38 16.61
N GLY A 613 58.61 134.09 17.27
CA GLY A 613 57.23 134.24 16.81
C GLY A 613 57.11 134.93 15.45
N GLU A 614 57.86 136.02 15.25
CA GLU A 614 57.95 136.74 13.96
C GLU A 614 58.51 135.83 12.84
N LYS A 615 59.55 135.04 13.13
CA LYS A 615 60.19 134.14 12.16
C LYS A 615 59.33 132.90 11.84
N ILE A 616 58.59 132.38 12.82
CA ILE A 616 57.57 131.33 12.62
C ILE A 616 56.44 131.88 11.74
N ALA A 617 55.94 133.09 12.01
CA ALA A 617 54.93 133.72 11.17
C ALA A 617 55.42 133.91 9.72
N GLN A 618 56.67 134.33 9.52
CA GLN A 618 57.25 134.49 8.19
C GLN A 618 57.39 133.15 7.43
N GLN A 619 57.85 132.08 8.10
CA GLN A 619 57.97 130.75 7.48
C GLN A 619 56.62 130.07 7.21
N LEU A 620 55.60 130.34 8.02
CA LEU A 620 54.24 129.85 7.78
C LEU A 620 53.56 130.65 6.65
N ALA A 621 53.78 131.97 6.58
CA ALA A 621 53.25 132.79 5.49
C ALA A 621 53.82 132.35 4.13
N GLN A 622 55.12 132.02 4.06
CA GLN A 622 55.76 131.40 2.88
C GLN A 622 55.16 130.05 2.48
N LYS A 623 54.39 129.39 3.35
CA LYS A 623 53.68 128.13 3.11
C LYS A 623 52.16 128.31 2.97
N GLY A 624 51.65 129.54 2.93
CA GLY A 624 50.22 129.83 2.82
C GLY A 624 49.43 129.77 4.14
N TYR A 625 50.09 129.96 5.29
CA TYR A 625 49.45 129.96 6.62
C TYR A 625 49.77 131.26 7.38
N ARG A 626 48.77 131.83 8.05
CA ARG A 626 48.93 132.98 8.94
C ARG A 626 49.10 132.46 10.36
N TYR A 627 50.08 133.00 11.08
CA TYR A 627 50.31 132.69 12.49
C TYR A 627 50.11 133.96 13.31
N ASP A 628 49.37 133.84 14.40
CA ASP A 628 49.34 134.86 15.44
C ASP A 628 50.31 134.47 16.56
N PRO A 629 51.44 135.18 16.75
CA PRO A 629 52.41 134.87 17.80
C PRO A 629 51.89 135.16 19.22
N ALA A 630 50.78 135.89 19.39
CA ALA A 630 50.19 136.16 20.70
C ALA A 630 49.28 135.01 21.20
N THR A 631 48.57 134.34 20.29
CA THR A 631 47.66 133.21 20.63
C THR A 631 48.21 131.84 20.22
N ALA A 632 49.33 131.79 19.49
CA ALA A 632 49.92 130.61 18.87
C ALA A 632 49.00 129.87 17.88
N VAL A 633 47.93 130.51 17.41
CA VAL A 633 47.00 129.93 16.42
C VAL A 633 47.56 130.05 15.01
N MET A 634 47.46 128.95 14.24
CA MET A 634 47.68 128.93 12.80
C MET A 634 46.34 128.89 12.06
N SER A 635 46.10 129.83 11.16
CA SER A 635 45.01 129.77 10.18
C SER A 635 45.59 129.64 8.77
N LYS A 636 44.83 129.05 7.84
CA LYS A 636 45.23 129.04 6.42
C LYS A 636 44.99 130.45 5.84
N ILE A 637 45.91 130.92 5.00
CA ILE A 637 45.65 132.11 4.17
C ILE A 637 44.74 131.62 3.03
N GLU A 638 43.46 131.99 3.11
CA GLU A 638 42.51 131.69 2.05
C GLU A 638 42.78 132.58 0.81
N GLY A 639 42.67 131.95 -0.36
CA GLY A 639 42.86 132.50 -1.70
C GLY A 639 42.37 131.48 -2.72
#